data_AF-A0A3N2BG02-F1
#
_entry.id   AF-A0A3N2BG02-F1
#
_cell.length_a   1.000
_cell.length_b   1.000
_cell.length_c   1.000
_cell.angle_alpha   90.00
_cell.angle_beta   90.00
_cell.angle_gamma   90.00
#
_symmetry.space_group_name_H-M   'P 1'
#
loop_
_entity.id
_entity.type
_entity.pdbx_description
1 polymer ?
#
loop_
_entity_poly.entity_id
_entity_poly.type
_entity_poly.pdbx_seq_one_letter_code
_entity_poly.pdbx_strand_id
1 'polypeptide(L)'
;MGQLGTEHSSAVRSPDAPPAAPSGPLGLLVRALIVMALIAGGVQLTQTPAHRPLDDLFQAIEAGEVSTITMEQLPPNSQGQSTVEWDGLARPAWSTYEYSSENAAPEGWAVDDPSVSGADERAMILDLASRSGVQVLERDLGASSGGHLVWFSGLAWTAALLLLIGGPRPRLASKWAWFWLAVATPITWLVFAILEPTLWGRRRPSPQRARRLSGGWGFLLALVIAGLLASIPWYRDHFLR
;
A
#
# COMPACT_ATOMS: atom_id res chain seq x y z
N MET A 1 45.65 58.23 1.47
CA MET A 1 45.88 56.90 2.07
C MET A 1 44.53 56.24 2.25
N GLY A 2 44.27 55.11 1.58
CA GLY A 2 43.00 54.38 1.64
C GLY A 2 42.46 53.99 0.27
N GLN A 3 43.20 53.16 -0.47
CA GLN A 3 42.74 52.59 -1.74
C GLN A 3 41.68 51.50 -1.48
N LEU A 4 40.44 51.77 -1.87
CA LEU A 4 39.34 50.81 -1.92
C LEU A 4 39.59 49.82 -3.07
N GLY A 5 40.06 48.62 -2.72
CA GLY A 5 40.22 47.52 -3.67
C GLY A 5 38.86 46.99 -4.10
N THR A 6 38.49 47.27 -5.35
CA THR A 6 37.36 46.64 -6.03
C THR A 6 37.78 45.23 -6.45
N GLU A 7 37.52 44.25 -5.59
CA GLU A 7 37.62 42.84 -5.99
C GLU A 7 36.53 42.55 -7.03
N HIS A 8 36.91 42.60 -8.30
CA HIS A 8 36.14 42.04 -9.39
C HIS A 8 36.02 40.53 -9.16
N SER A 9 34.93 40.14 -8.51
CA SER A 9 34.47 38.76 -8.44
C SER A 9 34.11 38.32 -9.85
N SER A 10 35.12 37.88 -10.59
CA SER A 10 35.00 37.22 -11.87
C SER A 10 34.20 35.95 -11.64
N ALA A 11 32.88 36.04 -11.82
CA ALA A 11 31.99 34.90 -11.80
C ALA A 11 32.50 33.90 -12.84
N VAL A 12 33.23 32.89 -12.36
CA VAL A 12 33.69 31.76 -13.15
C VAL A 12 32.45 31.11 -13.74
N ARG A 13 32.12 31.45 -15.00
CA ARG A 13 31.15 30.73 -15.80
C ARG A 13 31.69 29.32 -15.93
N SER A 14 31.13 28.39 -15.17
CA SER A 14 31.41 26.97 -15.39
C SER A 14 31.11 26.66 -16.86
N PRO A 15 32.04 25.99 -17.57
CA PRO A 15 31.90 25.71 -18.99
C PRO A 15 30.60 24.97 -19.25
N ASP A 16 29.91 25.41 -20.31
CA ASP A 16 28.57 25.04 -20.72
C ASP A 16 28.30 23.53 -20.54
N ALA A 17 27.51 23.20 -19.51
CA ALA A 17 26.98 21.85 -19.38
C ALA A 17 26.13 21.55 -20.63
N PRO A 18 26.38 20.45 -21.35
CA PRO A 18 25.69 20.16 -22.60
C PRO A 18 24.16 20.15 -22.38
N PRO A 19 23.38 20.75 -23.30
CA PRO A 19 21.94 20.82 -23.17
C PRO A 19 21.36 19.39 -23.13
N ALA A 20 20.51 19.13 -22.15
CA ALA A 20 19.86 17.82 -22.02
C ALA A 20 18.97 17.56 -23.24
N ALA A 21 19.16 16.40 -23.88
CA ALA A 21 18.37 16.00 -25.03
C ALA A 21 16.88 15.82 -24.64
N PRO A 22 15.93 16.22 -25.51
CA PRO A 22 14.52 15.95 -25.29
C PRO A 22 14.28 14.44 -25.32
N SER A 23 13.42 13.93 -24.44
CA SER A 23 13.01 12.53 -24.53
C SER A 23 12.14 12.28 -25.76
N GLY A 24 12.41 11.18 -26.45
CA GLY A 24 11.52 10.69 -27.50
C GLY A 24 10.18 10.18 -26.96
N PRO A 25 9.23 9.86 -27.86
CA PRO A 25 7.90 9.34 -27.52
C PRO A 25 7.95 8.07 -26.65
N LEU A 26 9.00 7.26 -26.79
CA LEU A 26 9.22 6.07 -25.95
C LEU A 26 9.28 6.41 -24.45
N GLY A 27 9.91 7.52 -24.08
CA GLY A 27 10.00 7.93 -22.67
C GLY A 27 8.66 8.34 -22.08
N LEU A 28 7.77 8.91 -22.89
CA LEU A 28 6.39 9.23 -22.48
C LEU A 28 5.57 7.96 -22.28
N LEU A 29 5.70 6.99 -23.20
CA LEU A 29 5.00 5.70 -23.08
C LEU A 29 5.42 4.94 -21.82
N VAL A 30 6.73 4.85 -21.54
CA VAL A 30 7.24 4.21 -20.31
C VAL A 30 6.67 4.86 -19.06
N ARG A 31 6.61 6.21 -19.01
CA ARG A 31 6.03 6.93 -17.87
C ARG A 31 4.54 6.70 -17.72
N ALA A 32 3.78 6.73 -18.82
CA ALA A 32 2.36 6.44 -18.80
C ALA A 32 2.10 5.04 -18.26
N LEU A 33 2.89 4.04 -18.70
CA LEU A 33 2.83 2.68 -18.17
C LEU A 33 3.14 2.63 -16.67
N ILE A 34 4.16 3.35 -16.19
CA ILE A 34 4.48 3.42 -14.75
C ILE A 34 3.34 4.07 -13.96
N VAL A 35 2.75 5.17 -14.45
CA VAL A 35 1.60 5.81 -13.78
C VAL A 35 0.42 4.87 -13.72
N MET A 36 0.08 4.20 -14.82
CA MET A 36 -1.00 3.21 -14.85
C MET A 36 -0.72 2.05 -13.89
N ALA A 37 0.52 1.54 -13.84
CA ALA A 37 0.92 0.48 -12.92
C ALA A 37 0.86 0.92 -11.45
N LEU A 38 1.22 2.17 -11.13
CA LEU A 38 1.10 2.73 -9.79
C LEU A 38 -0.36 2.88 -9.36
N ILE A 39 -1.24 3.34 -10.25
CA ILE A 39 -2.68 3.44 -10.00
C ILE A 39 -3.26 2.04 -9.79
N ALA A 40 -2.95 1.09 -10.68
CA ALA A 40 -3.39 -0.29 -10.56
C ALA A 40 -2.90 -0.94 -9.26
N GLY A 41 -1.63 -0.73 -8.88
CA GLY A 41 -1.08 -1.20 -7.61
C GLY A 41 -1.74 -0.56 -6.38
N GLY A 42 -2.12 0.72 -6.47
CA GLY A 42 -2.89 1.40 -5.42
C GLY A 42 -4.28 0.81 -5.25
N VAL A 43 -4.99 0.58 -6.35
CA VAL A 43 -6.30 -0.10 -6.34
C VAL A 43 -6.19 -1.53 -5.81
N GLN A 44 -5.16 -2.28 -6.24
CA GLN A 44 -4.90 -3.62 -5.74
C GLN A 44 -4.67 -3.63 -4.23
N LEU A 45 -3.95 -2.64 -3.69
CA LEU A 45 -3.72 -2.52 -2.25
C LEU A 45 -5.03 -2.34 -1.47
N THR A 46 -5.98 -1.56 -2.01
CA THR A 46 -7.31 -1.39 -1.41
C THR A 46 -8.20 -2.63 -1.49
N GLN A 47 -7.90 -3.56 -2.40
CA GLN A 47 -8.62 -4.82 -2.56
C GLN A 47 -7.93 -5.99 -1.86
N THR A 48 -6.69 -5.82 -1.39
CA THR A 48 -5.94 -6.87 -0.71
C THR A 48 -6.50 -7.02 0.71
N PRO A 49 -6.96 -8.22 1.11
CA PRO A 49 -7.45 -8.45 2.47
C PRO A 49 -6.41 -8.03 3.52
N ALA A 50 -6.82 -7.20 4.48
CA ALA A 50 -5.99 -6.79 5.60
C ALA A 50 -6.18 -7.72 6.80
N HIS A 51 -5.11 -8.04 7.51
CA HIS A 51 -5.23 -8.84 8.74
C HIS A 51 -5.92 -8.00 9.82
N ARG A 52 -6.97 -8.52 10.45
CA ARG A 52 -7.69 -7.88 11.57
C ARG A 52 -8.00 -8.91 12.65
N PRO A 53 -8.02 -8.52 13.94
CA PRO A 53 -8.39 -9.42 15.02
C PRO A 53 -9.84 -9.91 14.86
N LEU A 54 -10.13 -11.08 15.43
CA LEU A 54 -11.46 -11.68 15.33
C LEU A 54 -12.56 -10.84 16.01
N ASP A 55 -12.22 -10.10 17.07
CA ASP A 55 -13.12 -9.15 17.73
C ASP A 55 -13.65 -8.08 16.75
N ASP A 56 -12.83 -7.63 15.80
CA ASP A 56 -13.24 -6.66 14.77
C ASP A 56 -14.27 -7.28 13.82
N LEU A 57 -14.18 -8.60 13.53
CA LEU A 57 -15.18 -9.31 12.73
C LEU A 57 -16.52 -9.36 13.47
N PHE A 58 -16.52 -9.75 14.74
CA PHE A 58 -17.75 -9.80 15.53
C PHE A 58 -18.41 -8.42 15.62
N GLN A 59 -17.63 -7.38 15.94
CA GLN A 59 -18.13 -6.01 15.97
C GLN A 59 -18.67 -5.57 14.59
N ALA A 60 -18.01 -5.91 13.49
CA ALA A 60 -18.45 -5.54 12.15
C ALA A 60 -19.74 -6.26 11.73
N ILE A 61 -19.94 -7.53 12.14
CA ILE A 61 -21.18 -8.27 11.91
C ILE A 61 -22.34 -7.63 12.69
N GLU A 62 -22.12 -7.27 13.96
CA GLU A 62 -23.13 -6.60 14.79
C GLU A 62 -23.49 -5.21 14.25
N ALA A 63 -22.50 -4.48 13.72
CA ALA A 63 -22.70 -3.18 13.08
C ALA A 63 -23.38 -3.27 11.70
N GLY A 64 -23.56 -4.47 11.15
CA GLY A 64 -24.12 -4.68 9.80
C GLY A 64 -23.19 -4.21 8.68
N GLU A 65 -21.88 -4.15 8.93
CA GLU A 65 -20.86 -3.72 7.95
C GLU A 65 -20.39 -4.86 7.05
N VAL A 66 -20.62 -6.12 7.46
CA VAL A 66 -20.21 -7.33 6.74
C VAL A 66 -21.33 -7.83 5.85
N SER A 67 -21.04 -8.03 4.56
CA SER A 67 -21.99 -8.60 3.60
C SER A 67 -21.76 -10.09 3.36
N THR A 68 -20.49 -10.51 3.37
CA THR A 68 -20.08 -11.86 3.01
C THR A 68 -18.94 -12.31 3.91
N ILE A 69 -19.05 -13.53 4.43
CA ILE A 69 -17.99 -14.21 5.18
C ILE A 69 -17.58 -15.43 4.36
N THR A 70 -16.29 -15.57 4.09
CA THR A 70 -15.72 -16.74 3.43
C THR A 70 -14.90 -17.53 4.44
N MET A 71 -15.24 -18.80 4.64
CA MET A 71 -14.55 -19.71 5.55
C MET A 71 -14.03 -20.91 4.77
N GLU A 72 -12.89 -21.46 5.18
CA GLU A 72 -12.43 -22.71 4.60
C GLU A 72 -13.32 -23.87 5.06
N GLN A 73 -13.63 -24.77 4.13
CA GLN A 73 -14.34 -26.00 4.46
C GLN A 73 -13.39 -26.94 5.19
N LEU A 74 -13.71 -27.25 6.44
CA LEU A 74 -12.87 -28.04 7.32
C LEU A 74 -13.16 -29.53 7.18
N PRO A 75 -12.15 -30.42 7.22
CA PRO A 75 -12.38 -31.85 7.26
C PRO A 75 -13.13 -32.23 8.56
N PRO A 76 -14.05 -33.21 8.53
CA PRO A 76 -14.66 -33.70 9.75
C PRO A 76 -13.60 -34.29 10.69
N ASN A 77 -13.79 -34.15 12.01
CA ASN A 77 -12.90 -34.65 13.06
C ASN A 77 -11.46 -34.10 12.98
N SER A 78 -11.32 -32.85 12.56
CA SER A 78 -10.07 -32.09 12.60
C SER A 78 -10.12 -30.96 13.64
N GLN A 79 -8.94 -30.55 14.10
CA GLN A 79 -8.75 -29.40 14.97
C GLN A 79 -7.53 -28.60 14.51
N GLY A 80 -7.54 -27.29 14.72
CA GLY A 80 -6.43 -26.43 14.37
C GLY A 80 -6.84 -24.98 14.20
N GLN A 81 -6.08 -24.26 13.39
CA GLN A 81 -6.38 -22.89 12.99
C GLN A 81 -6.83 -22.87 11.53
N SER A 82 -7.83 -22.05 11.23
CA SER A 82 -8.28 -21.79 9.85
C SER A 82 -8.47 -20.30 9.63
N THR A 83 -8.50 -19.92 8.36
CA THR A 83 -8.67 -18.52 7.97
C THR A 83 -10.14 -18.21 7.76
N VAL A 84 -10.59 -17.07 8.28
CA VAL A 84 -11.85 -16.44 7.93
C VAL A 84 -11.54 -15.14 7.18
N GLU A 85 -12.15 -14.96 6.02
CA GLU A 85 -12.11 -13.73 5.24
C GLU A 85 -13.50 -13.11 5.23
N TRP A 86 -13.59 -11.78 5.20
CA TRP A 86 -14.87 -11.11 5.09
C TRP A 86 -14.78 -9.86 4.24
N ASP A 87 -15.89 -9.61 3.54
CA ASP A 87 -16.13 -8.46 2.68
C ASP A 87 -17.31 -7.65 3.21
N GLY A 88 -17.29 -6.34 2.96
CA GLY A 88 -18.28 -5.43 3.49
C GLY A 88 -18.14 -4.00 2.99
N LEU A 89 -18.61 -3.03 3.79
CA LEU A 89 -18.45 -1.60 3.50
C LEU A 89 -17.00 -1.13 3.64
N ALA A 90 -16.23 -1.80 4.49
CA ALA A 90 -14.81 -1.53 4.71
C ALA A 90 -13.92 -2.30 3.71
N ARG A 91 -12.60 -2.05 3.77
CA ARG A 91 -11.59 -2.85 3.07
C ARG A 91 -11.76 -4.34 3.44
N PRO A 92 -11.65 -5.28 2.48
CA PRO A 92 -11.64 -6.70 2.76
C PRO A 92 -10.66 -7.04 3.88
N ALA A 93 -11.03 -7.97 4.75
CA ALA A 93 -10.20 -8.33 5.89
C ALA A 93 -10.18 -9.84 6.12
N TRP A 94 -9.17 -10.30 6.85
CA TRP A 94 -9.00 -11.69 7.21
C TRP A 94 -8.47 -11.83 8.64
N SER A 95 -8.80 -12.94 9.27
CA SER A 95 -8.31 -13.35 10.59
C SER A 95 -8.08 -14.86 10.58
N THR A 96 -7.33 -15.35 11.54
CA THR A 96 -7.33 -16.77 11.91
C THR A 96 -8.29 -17.00 13.07
N TYR A 97 -8.95 -18.15 13.09
CA TYR A 97 -9.75 -18.64 14.21
C TYR A 97 -9.34 -20.06 14.56
N GLU A 98 -9.48 -20.42 15.83
CA GLU A 98 -9.29 -21.79 16.32
C GLU A 98 -10.59 -22.59 16.19
N TYR A 99 -10.47 -23.84 15.76
CA TYR A 99 -11.61 -24.74 15.64
C TYR A 99 -11.29 -26.12 16.20
N SER A 100 -12.32 -26.78 16.72
CA SER A 100 -12.29 -28.18 17.11
C SER A 100 -13.59 -28.85 16.69
N SER A 101 -13.54 -29.64 15.62
CA SER A 101 -14.70 -30.39 15.14
C SER A 101 -14.92 -31.72 15.87
N GLU A 102 -14.00 -32.11 16.75
CA GLU A 102 -14.10 -33.33 17.59
C GLU A 102 -15.25 -33.23 18.61
N ASN A 103 -15.69 -32.00 18.91
CA ASN A 103 -16.77 -31.70 19.87
C ASN A 103 -18.13 -31.46 19.22
N ALA A 104 -18.34 -31.84 17.95
CA ALA A 104 -19.70 -31.96 17.41
C ALA A 104 -20.37 -33.12 18.15
N ALA A 105 -20.92 -32.82 19.33
CA ALA A 105 -21.44 -33.80 20.27
C ALA A 105 -22.35 -34.77 19.53
N PRO A 106 -22.14 -36.09 19.67
CA PRO A 106 -23.05 -37.07 19.10
C PRO A 106 -24.47 -36.71 19.51
N GLU A 107 -25.35 -36.62 18.52
CA GLU A 107 -26.75 -36.21 18.66
C GLU A 107 -27.39 -36.96 19.85
N GLY A 108 -27.56 -36.28 21.00
CA GLY A 108 -28.15 -36.86 22.21
C GLY A 108 -27.37 -36.70 23.53
N TRP A 109 -26.18 -36.11 23.55
CA TRP A 109 -25.47 -35.82 24.81
C TRP A 109 -25.71 -34.37 25.26
N ALA A 110 -26.48 -34.19 26.33
CA ALA A 110 -26.63 -32.90 26.98
C ALA A 110 -25.30 -32.50 27.64
N VAL A 111 -24.62 -31.52 27.06
CA VAL A 111 -23.38 -30.95 27.60
C VAL A 111 -23.77 -29.93 28.67
N ASP A 112 -23.87 -30.39 29.92
CA ASP A 112 -24.05 -29.53 31.11
C ASP A 112 -22.70 -29.07 31.70
N ASP A 113 -21.59 -29.19 30.97
CA ASP A 113 -20.26 -28.77 31.43
C ASP A 113 -19.84 -27.40 30.84
N PRO A 114 -19.95 -26.30 31.60
CA PRO A 114 -19.54 -24.97 31.18
C PRO A 114 -18.01 -24.76 31.14
N SER A 115 -17.19 -25.78 31.43
CA SER A 115 -15.73 -25.70 31.46
C SER A 115 -15.02 -26.18 30.19
N VAL A 116 -15.75 -26.61 29.16
CA VAL A 116 -15.24 -26.72 27.78
C VAL A 116 -15.21 -25.31 27.16
N SER A 117 -14.45 -24.41 27.79
CA SER A 117 -14.38 -22.98 27.48
C SER A 117 -13.31 -22.66 26.44
N GLY A 118 -13.05 -23.57 25.51
CA GLY A 118 -12.56 -23.23 24.18
C GLY A 118 -13.80 -23.15 23.30
N ALA A 119 -14.55 -22.06 23.41
CA ALA A 119 -15.74 -21.92 22.58
C ALA A 119 -15.30 -22.02 21.12
N ASP A 120 -15.89 -22.96 20.38
CA ASP A 120 -15.59 -23.15 18.97
C ASP A 120 -15.88 -21.82 18.24
N GLU A 121 -14.82 -21.06 17.96
CA GLU A 121 -14.91 -19.72 17.40
C GLU A 121 -15.65 -19.77 16.06
N ARG A 122 -15.50 -20.89 15.33
CA ARG A 122 -16.29 -21.19 14.12
C ARG A 122 -17.79 -21.18 14.40
N ALA A 123 -18.24 -21.92 15.41
CA ALA A 123 -19.64 -22.01 15.77
C ALA A 123 -20.20 -20.64 16.18
N MET A 124 -19.39 -19.82 16.88
CA MET A 124 -19.74 -18.44 17.21
C MET A 124 -19.90 -17.57 15.98
N ILE A 125 -18.95 -17.63 15.03
CA ILE A 125 -19.02 -16.87 13.76
C ILE A 125 -20.28 -17.28 12.98
N LEU A 126 -20.57 -18.58 12.87
CA LEU A 126 -21.72 -19.09 12.13
C LEU A 126 -23.06 -18.71 12.78
N ASP A 127 -23.17 -18.83 14.10
CA ASP A 127 -24.37 -18.41 14.85
C ASP A 127 -24.62 -16.91 14.67
N LEU A 128 -23.59 -16.08 14.84
CA LEU A 128 -23.70 -14.64 14.68
C LEU A 128 -24.05 -14.24 13.24
N ALA A 129 -23.37 -14.83 12.25
CA ALA A 129 -23.65 -14.59 10.83
C ALA A 129 -25.09 -14.97 10.45
N SER A 130 -25.58 -16.10 10.95
CA SER A 130 -26.96 -16.57 10.75
C SER A 130 -27.98 -15.59 11.33
N ARG A 131 -27.75 -15.12 12.57
CA ARG A 131 -28.63 -14.14 13.24
C ARG A 131 -28.67 -12.79 12.53
N SER A 132 -27.53 -12.35 11.99
CA SER A 132 -27.41 -11.08 11.26
C SER A 132 -27.77 -11.18 9.77
N GLY A 133 -28.07 -12.38 9.26
CA GLY A 133 -28.40 -12.60 7.84
C GLY A 133 -27.22 -12.40 6.89
N VAL A 134 -25.97 -12.56 7.37
CA VAL A 134 -24.75 -12.45 6.58
C VAL A 134 -24.53 -13.73 5.78
N GLN A 135 -24.19 -13.61 4.49
CA GLN A 135 -23.94 -14.78 3.65
C GLN A 135 -22.61 -15.43 4.03
N VAL A 136 -22.65 -16.71 4.39
CA VAL A 136 -21.44 -17.52 4.63
C VAL A 136 -21.17 -18.38 3.39
N LEU A 137 -19.98 -18.22 2.81
CA LEU A 137 -19.45 -19.02 1.71
C LEU A 137 -18.39 -19.97 2.25
N GLU A 138 -18.57 -21.28 2.02
CA GLU A 138 -17.53 -22.26 2.31
C GLU A 138 -16.63 -22.44 1.07
N ARG A 139 -15.31 -22.43 1.27
CA ARG A 139 -14.31 -22.63 0.21
C ARG A 139 -13.50 -23.90 0.46
N ASP A 140 -13.40 -24.77 -0.55
CA ASP A 140 -12.63 -26.01 -0.44
C ASP A 140 -11.14 -25.76 -0.14
N LEU A 141 -10.63 -26.44 0.89
CA LEU A 141 -9.19 -26.54 1.20
C LEU A 141 -8.45 -27.16 0.01
N GLY A 142 -7.72 -26.35 -0.75
CA GLY A 142 -6.95 -26.82 -1.90
C GLY A 142 -7.17 -26.02 -3.17
N ALA A 143 -8.30 -25.29 -3.27
CA ALA A 143 -8.42 -24.14 -4.15
C ALA A 143 -7.64 -22.96 -3.55
N SER A 144 -6.38 -23.21 -3.21
CA SER A 144 -5.44 -22.15 -2.89
C SER A 144 -5.49 -21.19 -4.06
N SER A 145 -6.03 -20.00 -3.82
CA SER A 145 -5.87 -18.83 -4.66
C SER A 145 -4.40 -18.38 -4.67
N GLY A 146 -3.47 -19.33 -4.71
CA GLY A 146 -2.09 -19.19 -5.15
C GLY A 146 -2.03 -18.97 -6.66
N GLY A 147 -3.06 -18.34 -7.25
CA GLY A 147 -2.83 -17.56 -8.45
C GLY A 147 -1.67 -16.65 -8.11
N HIS A 148 -0.60 -16.75 -8.90
CA HIS A 148 0.57 -15.89 -8.74
C HIS A 148 0.06 -14.46 -8.73
N LEU A 149 -0.14 -13.89 -7.53
CA LEU A 149 -0.49 -12.50 -7.36
C LEU A 149 0.77 -11.78 -7.80
N VAL A 150 0.81 -11.47 -9.09
CA VAL A 150 1.86 -10.65 -9.66
C VAL A 150 1.88 -9.43 -8.76
N TRP A 151 3.00 -9.25 -8.06
CA TRP A 151 3.21 -8.11 -7.17
C TRP A 151 3.36 -6.86 -8.04
N PHE A 152 2.26 -6.41 -8.64
CA PHE A 152 2.23 -5.25 -9.53
C PHE A 152 2.72 -4.02 -8.79
N SER A 153 2.42 -3.91 -7.49
CA SER A 153 2.97 -2.88 -6.62
C SER A 153 4.50 -2.93 -6.55
N GLY A 154 5.08 -4.10 -6.25
CA GLY A 154 6.54 -4.30 -6.21
C GLY A 154 7.21 -4.05 -7.56
N LEU A 155 6.59 -4.51 -8.65
CA LEU A 155 7.09 -4.29 -10.01
C LEU A 155 7.02 -2.81 -10.41
N ALA A 156 5.90 -2.14 -10.12
CA ALA A 156 5.73 -0.71 -10.38
C ALA A 156 6.74 0.13 -9.59
N TRP A 157 6.96 -0.22 -8.31
CA TRP A 157 7.93 0.47 -7.46
C TRP A 157 9.37 0.27 -7.98
N THR A 158 9.71 -0.94 -8.41
CA THR A 158 11.00 -1.25 -9.03
C THR A 158 11.19 -0.47 -10.34
N ALA A 159 10.17 -0.44 -11.21
CA ALA A 159 10.22 0.30 -12.46
C ALA A 159 10.36 1.82 -12.22
N ALA A 160 9.65 2.38 -11.24
CA ALA A 160 9.75 3.78 -10.85
C ALA A 160 11.14 4.12 -10.29
N LEU A 161 11.73 3.23 -9.49
CA LEU A 161 13.09 3.38 -8.98
C LEU A 161 14.13 3.36 -10.10
N LEU A 162 14.03 2.42 -11.04
CA LEU A 162 14.90 2.36 -12.21
C LEU A 162 14.77 3.62 -13.07
N LEU A 163 13.56 4.15 -13.24
CA LEU A 163 13.32 5.42 -13.92
C LEU A 163 14.00 6.59 -13.20
N LEU A 164 13.97 6.63 -11.86
CA LEU A 164 14.61 7.67 -11.08
C LEU A 164 16.14 7.61 -11.19
N ILE A 165 16.72 6.41 -11.13
CA ILE A 165 18.17 6.18 -11.20
C ILE A 165 18.70 6.42 -12.62
N GLY A 166 18.09 5.80 -13.62
CA GLY A 166 18.52 5.90 -15.03
C GLY A 166 18.04 7.16 -15.74
N GLY A 167 17.02 7.84 -15.20
CA GLY A 167 16.38 8.96 -15.86
C GLY A 167 17.15 10.29 -15.79
N PRO A 168 16.67 11.30 -16.53
CA PRO A 168 17.20 12.65 -16.50
C PRO A 168 17.22 13.25 -15.08
N ARG A 169 18.09 14.23 -14.85
CA ARG A 169 18.17 14.91 -13.55
C ARG A 169 16.86 15.66 -13.28
N PRO A 170 16.12 15.34 -12.18
CA PRO A 170 14.87 16.04 -11.84
C PRO A 170 15.10 17.52 -11.56
N ARG A 171 14.17 18.38 -11.96
CA ARG A 171 14.31 19.83 -11.85
C ARG A 171 13.97 20.35 -10.46
N LEU A 172 12.98 19.76 -9.79
CA LEU A 172 12.43 20.27 -8.54
C LEU A 172 13.28 19.85 -7.33
N ALA A 173 13.77 18.61 -7.34
CA ALA A 173 14.55 18.04 -6.25
C ALA A 173 15.70 17.19 -6.79
N SER A 174 16.63 16.82 -5.92
CA SER A 174 17.63 15.80 -6.25
C SER A 174 16.98 14.41 -6.38
N LYS A 175 17.64 13.47 -7.07
CA LYS A 175 17.16 12.08 -7.19
C LYS A 175 16.92 11.46 -5.81
N TRP A 176 17.86 11.67 -4.88
CA TRP A 176 17.74 11.20 -3.50
C TRP A 176 16.59 11.84 -2.72
N ALA A 177 16.31 13.12 -2.92
CA ALA A 177 15.17 13.76 -2.28
C ALA A 177 13.84 13.14 -2.74
N TRP A 178 13.68 12.89 -4.05
CA TRP A 178 12.51 12.20 -4.58
C TRP A 178 12.39 10.77 -4.07
N PHE A 179 13.51 10.05 -3.97
CA PHE A 179 13.54 8.71 -3.39
C PHE A 179 12.97 8.70 -1.96
N TRP A 180 13.47 9.58 -1.09
CA TRP A 180 12.99 9.64 0.30
C TRP A 180 11.51 9.99 0.41
N LEU A 181 11.06 10.98 -0.37
CA LEU A 181 9.65 11.37 -0.40
C LEU A 181 8.75 10.23 -0.94
N ALA A 182 9.25 9.44 -1.87
CA ALA A 182 8.52 8.33 -2.46
C ALA A 182 8.46 7.07 -1.58
N VAL A 183 9.48 6.87 -0.73
CA VAL A 183 9.45 5.88 0.35
C VAL A 183 8.42 6.29 1.41
N ALA A 184 8.37 7.56 1.78
CA ALA A 184 7.42 8.03 2.80
C ALA A 184 5.97 8.04 2.33
N THR A 185 5.71 8.27 1.04
CA THR A 185 4.34 8.32 0.51
C THR A 185 4.30 7.83 -0.93
N PRO A 186 3.56 6.73 -1.24
CA PRO A 186 3.44 6.23 -2.61
C PRO A 186 2.90 7.25 -3.61
N ILE A 187 2.03 8.16 -3.15
CA ILE A 187 1.46 9.26 -3.95
C ILE A 187 2.57 10.16 -4.52
N THR A 188 3.71 10.29 -3.84
CA THR A 188 4.85 11.05 -4.35
C THR A 188 5.35 10.51 -5.70
N TRP A 189 5.26 9.20 -5.96
CA TRP A 189 5.63 8.67 -7.28
C TRP A 189 4.75 9.20 -8.41
N LEU A 190 3.44 9.36 -8.15
CA LEU A 190 2.52 9.98 -9.10
C LEU A 190 2.86 11.45 -9.30
N VAL A 191 3.11 12.16 -8.20
CA VAL A 191 3.53 13.57 -8.24
C VAL A 191 4.82 13.73 -9.03
N PHE A 192 5.81 12.86 -8.84
CA PHE A 192 7.06 12.83 -9.60
C PHE A 192 6.81 12.60 -11.09
N ALA A 193 6.00 11.59 -11.42
CA ALA A 193 5.70 11.24 -12.81
C ALA A 193 4.96 12.38 -13.56
N ILE A 194 4.08 13.11 -12.86
CA ILE A 194 3.30 14.23 -13.40
C ILE A 194 4.11 15.53 -13.42
N LEU A 195 4.75 15.90 -12.31
CA LEU A 195 5.37 17.22 -12.11
C LEU A 195 6.78 17.37 -12.66
N GLU A 196 7.49 16.29 -13.01
CA GLU A 196 8.79 16.40 -13.70
C GLU A 196 8.56 16.34 -15.21
N PRO A 197 8.05 17.42 -15.85
CA PRO A 197 7.44 17.41 -17.16
C PRO A 197 8.48 17.81 -18.19
N THR A 198 9.77 17.49 -17.94
CA THR A 198 10.92 17.83 -18.78
C THR A 198 10.79 17.34 -20.22
N LEU A 199 9.71 16.61 -20.53
CA LEU A 199 9.51 15.75 -21.66
C LEU A 199 8.20 16.02 -22.42
N TRP A 200 7.32 16.92 -21.97
CA TRP A 200 6.10 17.30 -22.72
C TRP A 200 6.39 18.24 -23.90
N GLY A 201 7.31 17.84 -24.76
CA GLY A 201 7.57 18.47 -26.06
C GLY A 201 8.07 19.91 -26.02
N ARG A 202 8.33 20.49 -24.84
CA ARG A 202 8.90 21.85 -24.75
C ARG A 202 10.37 21.80 -25.17
N ARG A 203 10.61 22.16 -26.44
CA ARG A 203 11.96 22.34 -27.03
C ARG A 203 12.79 23.44 -26.36
N ARG A 204 12.20 24.27 -25.49
CA ARG A 204 12.92 25.37 -24.84
C ARG A 204 13.60 24.89 -23.56
N PRO A 205 14.92 25.13 -23.40
CA PRO A 205 15.62 24.94 -22.14
C PRO A 205 14.90 25.78 -21.08
N SER A 206 14.32 25.12 -20.10
CA SER A 206 13.63 25.81 -19.03
C SER A 206 14.67 26.15 -17.94
N PRO A 207 14.69 27.38 -17.43
CA PRO A 207 15.74 27.83 -16.52
C PRO A 207 15.84 26.90 -15.29
N GLN A 208 17.08 26.64 -14.86
CA GLN A 208 17.34 25.92 -13.63
C GLN A 208 16.83 26.76 -12.46
N ARG A 209 16.01 26.18 -11.58
CA ARG A 209 15.59 26.85 -10.35
C ARG A 209 16.79 26.96 -9.41
N ALA A 210 16.98 28.14 -8.82
CA ALA A 210 18.11 28.45 -7.96
C ALA A 210 18.16 27.63 -6.65
N ARG A 211 17.03 27.08 -6.20
CA ARG A 211 16.95 26.23 -5.00
C ARG A 211 16.32 24.89 -5.35
N ARG A 212 17.11 23.82 -5.20
CA ARG A 212 16.68 22.43 -5.37
C ARG A 212 16.71 21.76 -4.00
N LEU A 213 15.71 20.94 -3.70
CA LEU A 213 15.69 20.18 -2.47
C LEU A 213 16.83 19.14 -2.51
N SER A 214 17.81 19.30 -1.61
CA SER A 214 18.91 18.33 -1.47
C SER A 214 18.39 17.04 -0.83
N GLY A 215 19.14 15.95 -0.96
CA GLY A 215 18.73 14.65 -0.43
C GLY A 215 18.43 14.67 1.07
N GLY A 216 19.28 15.36 1.86
CA GLY A 216 19.08 15.49 3.32
C GLY A 216 17.81 16.28 3.67
N TRP A 217 17.54 17.39 2.99
CA TRP A 217 16.29 18.13 3.19
C TRP A 217 15.06 17.33 2.73
N GLY A 218 15.18 16.56 1.65
CA GLY A 218 14.14 15.63 1.21
C GLY A 218 13.83 14.56 2.25
N PHE A 219 14.85 13.99 2.89
CA PHE A 219 14.69 13.03 3.97
C PHE A 219 13.96 13.63 5.18
N LEU A 220 14.38 14.81 5.66
CA LEU A 220 13.71 15.48 6.78
C LEU A 220 12.24 15.79 6.45
N LEU A 221 11.97 16.29 5.24
CA LEU A 221 10.60 16.56 4.80
C LEU A 221 9.78 15.26 4.72
N ALA A 222 10.37 14.16 4.24
CA ALA A 222 9.73 12.86 4.20
C ALA A 222 9.35 12.34 5.59
N LEU A 223 10.22 12.51 6.60
CA LEU A 223 9.90 12.17 7.99
C LEU A 223 8.74 13.00 8.54
N VAL A 224 8.73 14.32 8.28
CA VAL A 224 7.64 15.20 8.70
C VAL A 224 6.31 14.78 8.06
N ILE A 225 6.31 14.54 6.75
CA ILE A 225 5.12 14.09 6.03
C ILE A 225 4.65 12.72 6.54
N ALA A 226 5.55 11.76 6.74
CA ALA A 226 5.21 10.44 7.28
C ALA A 226 4.59 10.54 8.68
N GLY A 227 5.17 11.36 9.56
CA GLY A 227 4.62 11.62 10.90
C GLY A 227 3.25 12.29 10.86
N LEU A 228 3.05 13.26 9.95
CA LEU A 228 1.75 13.90 9.75
C LEU A 228 0.71 12.95 9.16
N LEU A 229 1.09 12.05 8.25
CA LEU A 229 0.17 11.05 7.71
C LEU A 229 -0.20 10.01 8.78
N ALA A 230 0.76 9.59 9.60
CA ALA A 230 0.53 8.64 10.68
C ALA A 230 -0.39 9.19 11.80
N SER A 231 -0.50 10.51 11.94
CA SER A 231 -1.41 11.14 12.90
C SER A 231 -2.86 11.24 12.41
N ILE A 232 -3.10 10.99 11.11
CA ILE A 232 -4.43 11.01 10.51
C ILE A 232 -5.08 9.62 10.71
N PRO A 233 -6.21 9.50 11.45
CA PRO A 233 -6.79 8.21 11.81
C PRO A 233 -7.08 7.31 10.61
N TRP A 234 -7.75 7.84 9.58
CA TRP A 234 -8.09 7.06 8.39
C TRP A 234 -6.85 6.54 7.64
N TYR A 235 -5.75 7.31 7.60
CA TYR A 235 -4.52 6.85 6.95
C TYR A 235 -3.87 5.71 7.73
N ARG A 236 -3.81 5.84 9.06
CA ARG A 236 -3.29 4.80 9.94
C ARG A 236 -4.07 3.49 9.81
N ASP A 237 -5.39 3.57 9.77
CA ASP A 237 -6.25 2.39 9.72
C ASP A 237 -6.20 1.66 8.37
N HIS A 238 -5.83 2.35 7.28
CA HIS A 238 -5.73 1.75 5.95
C HIS A 238 -4.33 1.25 5.59
N PHE A 239 -3.26 1.89 6.10
CA PHE A 239 -1.89 1.65 5.64
C PHE A 239 -0.92 1.09 6.69
N LEU A 240 -1.20 1.25 7.99
CA LEU A 240 -0.26 0.88 9.06
C LEU A 240 -0.72 -0.32 9.91
N ARG A 241 -1.96 -0.78 9.71
CA ARG A 241 -2.50 -2.03 10.26
C ARG A 241 -2.61 -3.06 9.15
#